data_AF-A0A4V1QU51-F1
#
_entry.id   AF-A0A4V1QU51-F1
#
_cell.length_a   1.000
_cell.length_b   1.000
_cell.length_c   1.000
_cell.angle_alpha   90.00
_cell.angle_beta   90.00
_cell.angle_gamma   90.00
#
_symmetry.space_group_name_H-M   'P 1'
#
loop_
_entity.id
_entity.type
_entity.pdbx_description
1 polymer ?
#
loop_
_entity_poly.entity_id
_entity_poly.type
_entity_poly.pdbx_seq_one_letter_code
_entity_poly.pdbx_strand_id
1 'polypeptide(L)'
;MTTLKNIFKNPSVVIPILGHRGFFHSMPDEKYIRLSFKGYMGRDIDFNNPRSFNEKLQWLKLHDRNPLYTMLVDKYRVKEWVADRIGSEYVTETYVAWESVEDIDISALPERFVLKTNHDSGGVVICRDRTVFDLNAAKRKLSKHLNENYYWGCREWPYRNVKPLVFAEEYLDSNTVSKDSPNHKLFHFSNSHLIAPAITDRIMEAGLTKTFFDEEWYPLEVSKDSCAWKLNIPMPRDFGLMKKLSDEFASSYSLSRVGFYGSRNRLLFGEIAVCSNSGFERFNPAFGAESYGTWMELPSREWLLVNEFSLLWVHENYCPDVAEEQIDYKFYCFDGEPRFIYVSQGLERHETARIDFLNMDWERASFGRPDYASFEAIPSKPDTFDEMTGLVKELSKNMPFVRVDFFEYKGRPRFSEMTFHPCGGFMPFDPPEWDEKVGDMLTLPR
;
A
#
# COMPACT_ATOMS: atom_id res chain seq x y z
N MET A 1 -8.01 -3.98 -37.80
CA MET A 1 -6.59 -4.29 -38.17
C MET A 1 -5.81 -2.99 -38.27
N THR A 2 -4.98 -2.69 -37.27
CA THR A 2 -4.14 -1.48 -37.24
C THR A 2 -2.88 -1.73 -38.07
N THR A 3 -2.75 -1.10 -39.24
CA THR A 3 -1.59 -1.24 -40.12
C THR A 3 -0.30 -0.81 -39.40
N LEU A 4 0.85 -1.44 -39.67
CA LEU A 4 2.17 -1.09 -39.09
C LEU A 4 2.48 0.43 -39.10
N LYS A 5 1.98 1.17 -40.11
CA LYS A 5 2.12 2.63 -40.22
C LYS A 5 1.43 3.43 -39.10
N ASN A 6 0.38 2.90 -38.47
CA ASN A 6 -0.35 3.57 -37.39
C ASN A 6 0.31 3.39 -36.01
N ILE A 7 1.14 2.35 -35.84
CA ILE A 7 1.86 2.09 -34.59
C ILE A 7 2.88 3.19 -34.31
N PHE A 8 3.62 3.63 -35.33
CA PHE A 8 4.60 4.71 -35.21
C PHE A 8 4.01 6.09 -34.90
N LYS A 9 2.68 6.24 -35.03
CA LYS A 9 1.96 7.48 -34.70
C LYS A 9 1.38 7.49 -33.29
N ASN A 10 1.49 6.39 -32.54
CA ASN A 10 0.95 6.30 -31.19
C ASN A 10 2.10 6.42 -30.15
N PRO A 11 2.27 7.59 -29.49
CA PRO A 11 3.35 7.80 -28.54
C PRO A 11 3.35 6.78 -27.40
N SER A 12 2.17 6.35 -26.94
CA SER A 12 2.04 5.34 -25.87
C SER A 12 2.69 4.00 -26.22
N VAL A 13 2.81 3.66 -27.50
CA VAL A 13 3.47 2.43 -27.97
C VAL A 13 4.94 2.67 -28.31
N VAL A 14 5.24 3.79 -28.96
CA VAL A 14 6.60 4.08 -29.46
C VAL A 14 7.57 4.38 -28.32
N ILE A 15 7.14 5.18 -27.33
CA ILE A 15 8.03 5.62 -26.25
C ILE A 15 8.61 4.43 -25.45
N PRO A 16 7.81 3.46 -24.98
CA PRO A 16 8.35 2.29 -24.28
C PRO A 16 9.30 1.45 -25.14
N ILE A 17 9.00 1.26 -26.43
CA ILE A 17 9.85 0.48 -27.35
C ILE A 17 11.23 1.14 -27.49
N LEU A 18 11.26 2.47 -27.68
CA LEU A 18 12.50 3.23 -27.76
C LEU A 18 13.25 3.24 -26.42
N GLY A 19 12.51 3.24 -25.30
CA GLY A 19 13.04 3.07 -23.95
C GLY A 19 13.84 1.78 -23.82
N HIS A 20 13.23 0.63 -24.09
CA HIS A 20 13.91 -0.69 -24.06
C HIS A 20 15.10 -0.79 -25.03
N ARG A 21 15.10 0.00 -26.12
CA ARG A 21 16.16 -0.02 -27.14
C ARG A 21 17.31 0.96 -26.86
N GLY A 22 17.38 1.58 -25.69
CA GLY A 22 18.52 2.43 -25.33
C GLY A 22 18.35 3.91 -25.64
N PHE A 23 17.34 4.31 -26.42
CA PHE A 23 17.25 5.67 -26.95
C PHE A 23 17.12 6.74 -25.85
N PHE A 24 16.47 6.39 -24.75
CA PHE A 24 16.24 7.30 -23.63
C PHE A 24 17.12 7.02 -22.41
N HIS A 25 18.17 6.19 -22.49
CA HIS A 25 18.94 5.79 -21.31
C HIS A 25 19.62 6.96 -20.58
N SER A 26 20.04 7.99 -21.32
CA SER A 26 20.62 9.23 -20.75
C SER A 26 19.59 10.27 -20.31
N MET A 27 18.30 10.04 -20.61
CA MET A 27 17.22 10.95 -20.23
C MET A 27 16.91 10.77 -18.74
N PRO A 28 16.86 11.86 -17.94
CA PRO A 28 16.38 11.82 -16.57
C PRO A 28 14.97 11.23 -16.47
N ASP A 29 14.73 10.44 -15.41
CA ASP A 29 13.46 9.71 -15.23
C ASP A 29 12.24 10.63 -15.25
N GLU A 30 12.31 11.79 -14.61
CA GLU A 30 11.20 12.76 -14.61
C GLU A 30 10.84 13.21 -16.04
N LYS A 31 11.84 13.49 -16.89
CA LYS A 31 11.61 13.90 -18.27
C LYS A 31 10.97 12.78 -19.09
N TYR A 32 11.44 11.54 -18.91
CA TYR A 32 10.86 10.37 -19.57
C TYR A 32 9.41 10.15 -19.15
N ILE A 33 9.11 10.28 -17.85
CA ILE A 33 7.77 10.10 -17.31
C ILE A 33 6.84 11.23 -17.80
N ARG A 34 7.28 12.50 -17.83
CA ARG A 34 6.49 13.60 -18.43
C ARG A 34 6.12 13.31 -19.89
N LEU A 35 7.10 12.88 -20.69
CA LEU A 35 6.89 12.52 -22.09
C LEU A 35 5.91 11.35 -22.23
N SER A 36 6.10 10.29 -21.45
CA SER A 36 5.23 9.10 -21.45
C SER A 36 3.82 9.46 -21.01
N PHE A 37 3.68 10.21 -19.91
CA PHE A 37 2.39 10.63 -19.39
C PHE A 37 1.61 11.47 -20.39
N LYS A 38 2.26 12.42 -21.07
CA LYS A 38 1.63 13.17 -22.17
C LYS A 38 1.16 12.25 -23.30
N GLY A 39 1.98 11.25 -23.66
CA GLY A 39 1.64 10.26 -24.68
C GLY A 39 0.48 9.32 -24.32
N TYR A 40 0.36 8.93 -23.05
CA TYR A 40 -0.68 8.02 -22.55
C TYR A 40 -1.96 8.74 -22.13
N MET A 41 -1.86 9.93 -21.53
CA MET A 41 -2.98 10.65 -20.91
C MET A 41 -3.45 11.85 -21.72
N GLY A 42 -2.67 12.30 -22.72
CA GLY A 42 -3.03 13.44 -23.56
C GLY A 42 -2.92 14.81 -22.87
N ARG A 43 -2.42 14.86 -21.64
CA ARG A 43 -2.20 16.08 -20.84
C ARG A 43 -0.85 16.03 -20.15
N ASP A 44 -0.35 17.19 -19.73
CA ASP A 44 0.86 17.28 -18.92
C ASP A 44 0.58 16.88 -17.45
N ILE A 45 1.61 16.39 -16.77
CA ILE A 45 1.57 15.99 -15.35
C ILE A 45 2.06 17.13 -14.45
N ASP A 46 1.37 17.35 -13.34
CA ASP A 46 1.82 18.20 -12.24
C ASP A 46 2.42 17.34 -11.10
N PHE A 47 3.76 17.34 -10.98
CA PHE A 47 4.45 16.64 -9.89
C PHE A 47 4.48 17.45 -8.58
N ASN A 48 4.22 18.75 -8.63
CA ASN A 48 4.21 19.58 -7.42
C ASN A 48 2.89 19.44 -6.67
N ASN A 49 1.80 19.14 -7.39
CA ASN A 49 0.49 18.91 -6.82
C ASN A 49 -0.23 17.72 -7.47
N PRO A 50 0.25 16.47 -7.29
CA PRO A 50 -0.36 15.29 -7.90
C PRO A 50 -1.72 14.99 -7.27
N ARG A 51 -2.79 15.06 -8.06
CA ARG A 51 -4.18 14.86 -7.58
C ARG A 51 -4.73 13.49 -7.97
N SER A 52 -4.71 13.18 -9.26
CA SER A 52 -5.26 11.92 -9.77
C SER A 52 -4.42 10.70 -9.40
N PHE A 53 -5.06 9.53 -9.40
CA PHE A 53 -4.45 8.20 -9.27
C PHE A 53 -3.20 8.04 -10.17
N ASN A 54 -3.32 8.41 -11.44
CA ASN A 54 -2.22 8.28 -12.39
C ASN A 54 -1.05 9.20 -12.04
N GLU A 55 -1.30 10.44 -11.62
CA GLU A 55 -0.27 11.38 -11.22
C GLU A 55 0.44 10.94 -9.96
N LYS A 56 -0.31 10.50 -8.95
CA LYS A 56 0.24 9.95 -7.70
C LYS A 56 1.10 8.72 -7.96
N LEU A 57 0.69 7.81 -8.86
CA LEU A 57 1.53 6.67 -9.24
C LEU A 57 2.83 7.08 -9.96
N GLN A 58 2.78 8.08 -10.84
CA GLN A 58 4.02 8.59 -11.46
C GLN A 58 4.91 9.29 -10.44
N TRP A 59 4.34 10.00 -9.45
CA TRP A 59 5.08 10.63 -8.36
C TRP A 59 5.80 9.57 -7.52
N LEU A 60 5.12 8.47 -7.15
CA LEU A 60 5.71 7.35 -6.41
C LEU A 60 6.89 6.73 -7.18
N LYS A 61 6.80 6.58 -8.51
CA LYS A 61 7.96 6.12 -9.30
C LYS A 61 9.19 7.00 -9.17
N LEU A 62 9.03 8.31 -8.97
CA LEU A 62 10.15 9.25 -8.84
C LEU A 62 10.67 9.39 -7.40
N HIS A 63 9.80 9.24 -6.41
CA HIS A 63 10.13 9.66 -5.05
C HIS A 63 10.06 8.56 -4.00
N ASP A 64 9.22 7.53 -4.19
CA ASP A 64 9.16 6.40 -3.27
C ASP A 64 10.31 5.43 -3.59
N ARG A 65 11.19 5.22 -2.61
CA ARG A 65 12.40 4.40 -2.73
C ARG A 65 12.45 3.28 -1.71
N ASN A 66 11.28 2.79 -1.27
CA ASN A 66 11.19 1.66 -0.36
C ASN A 66 11.98 0.43 -0.90
N PRO A 67 13.08 0.01 -0.25
CA PRO A 67 13.96 -1.03 -0.78
C PRO A 67 13.26 -2.39 -0.95
N LEU A 68 12.17 -2.62 -0.21
CA LEU A 68 11.37 -3.85 -0.30
C LEU A 68 10.80 -4.07 -1.70
N TYR A 69 10.55 -3.01 -2.47
CA TYR A 69 9.90 -3.10 -3.77
C TYR A 69 10.68 -3.93 -4.79
N THR A 70 12.01 -3.93 -4.72
CA THR A 70 12.85 -4.75 -5.62
C THR A 70 12.59 -6.24 -5.40
N MET A 71 12.38 -6.65 -4.14
CA MET A 71 12.00 -8.03 -3.81
C MET A 71 10.56 -8.32 -4.26
N LEU A 72 9.62 -7.40 -4.04
CA LEU A 72 8.21 -7.59 -4.38
C LEU A 72 7.96 -7.82 -5.88
N VAL A 73 8.75 -7.20 -6.76
CA VAL A 73 8.62 -7.36 -8.21
C VAL A 73 9.36 -8.58 -8.78
N ASP A 74 10.23 -9.21 -7.99
CA ASP A 74 10.96 -10.42 -8.34
C ASP A 74 10.06 -11.64 -8.16
N LYS A 75 9.52 -12.18 -9.27
CA LYS A 75 8.54 -13.29 -9.26
C LYS A 75 9.08 -14.59 -8.68
N TYR A 76 10.39 -14.72 -8.54
CA TYR A 76 11.00 -15.88 -7.90
C TYR A 76 11.15 -15.63 -6.40
N ARG A 77 11.78 -14.52 -5.99
CA ARG A 77 12.08 -14.24 -4.57
C ARG A 77 10.85 -13.86 -3.74
N VAL A 78 9.86 -13.20 -4.35
CA VAL A 78 8.64 -12.79 -3.64
C VAL A 78 7.88 -13.98 -3.06
N LYS A 79 8.04 -15.17 -3.66
CA LYS A 79 7.36 -16.39 -3.22
C LYS A 79 7.68 -16.79 -1.78
N GLU A 80 8.96 -16.74 -1.40
CA GLU A 80 9.39 -17.04 -0.04
C GLU A 80 8.82 -16.01 0.94
N TRP A 81 8.95 -14.73 0.60
CA TRP A 81 8.42 -13.63 1.41
C TRP A 81 6.89 -13.70 1.62
N VAL A 82 6.15 -14.16 0.61
CA VAL A 82 4.71 -14.41 0.68
C VAL A 82 4.41 -15.64 1.53
N ALA A 83 5.13 -16.75 1.30
CA ALA A 83 4.93 -18.00 2.04
C ALA A 83 5.13 -17.82 3.55
N ASP A 84 6.12 -17.01 3.96
CA ASP A 84 6.38 -16.68 5.37
C ASP A 84 5.25 -15.91 6.06
N ARG A 85 4.40 -15.21 5.29
CA ARG A 85 3.33 -14.35 5.82
C ARG A 85 1.97 -15.01 5.78
N ILE A 86 1.63 -15.58 4.64
CA ILE A 86 0.29 -16.14 4.41
C ILE A 86 0.26 -17.65 4.37
N GLY A 87 1.41 -18.32 4.34
CA GLY A 87 1.52 -19.78 4.26
C GLY A 87 1.95 -20.28 2.88
N SER A 88 2.77 -21.33 2.88
CA SER A 88 3.33 -21.95 1.67
C SER A 88 2.27 -22.58 0.74
N GLU A 89 1.12 -22.95 1.28
CA GLU A 89 0.00 -23.55 0.54
C GLU A 89 -0.61 -22.60 -0.50
N TYR A 90 -0.43 -21.29 -0.32
CA TYR A 90 -0.90 -20.22 -1.20
C TYR A 90 0.12 -19.84 -2.28
N VAL A 91 1.28 -20.49 -2.36
CA VAL A 91 2.30 -20.19 -3.37
C VAL A 91 2.50 -21.40 -4.29
N THR A 92 2.72 -21.15 -5.59
CA THR A 92 3.02 -22.22 -6.54
C THR A 92 4.37 -22.84 -6.24
N GLU A 93 4.43 -24.17 -6.32
CA GLU A 93 5.69 -24.91 -6.15
C GLU A 93 6.70 -24.45 -7.21
N THR A 94 7.91 -24.15 -6.76
CA THR A 94 9.04 -23.81 -7.63
C THR A 94 10.00 -24.98 -7.65
N TYR A 95 10.24 -25.55 -8.82
CA TYR A 95 11.05 -26.76 -8.95
C TYR A 95 12.56 -26.44 -8.96
N VAL A 96 12.95 -25.39 -9.69
CA VAL A 96 14.36 -25.05 -9.93
C VAL A 96 14.48 -23.67 -10.58
N ALA A 97 15.64 -23.03 -10.42
CA ALA A 97 16.01 -21.78 -11.08
C ALA A 97 17.41 -21.86 -11.71
N TRP A 98 17.62 -21.12 -12.79
CA TRP A 98 18.85 -21.04 -13.56
C TRP A 98 19.21 -19.58 -13.86
N GLU A 99 20.50 -19.25 -13.78
CA GLU A 99 21.01 -17.92 -14.15
C GLU A 99 21.15 -17.76 -15.66
N SER A 100 21.25 -18.88 -16.40
CA SER A 100 21.34 -18.90 -17.86
C SER A 100 20.26 -19.80 -18.45
N VAL A 101 19.73 -19.40 -19.60
CA VAL A 101 18.84 -20.25 -20.41
C VAL A 101 19.53 -21.52 -20.92
N GLU A 102 20.86 -21.49 -21.00
CA GLU A 102 21.65 -22.60 -21.54
C GLU A 102 21.70 -23.76 -20.54
N ASP A 103 21.63 -23.46 -19.25
CA ASP A 103 21.63 -24.43 -18.15
C ASP A 103 20.27 -25.08 -17.91
N ILE A 104 19.21 -24.63 -18.61
CA ILE A 104 17.86 -25.21 -18.45
C ILE A 104 17.88 -26.68 -18.85
N ASP A 105 17.64 -27.52 -17.84
CA ASP A 105 17.38 -28.95 -17.96
C ASP A 105 15.94 -29.27 -17.53
N ILE A 106 15.17 -29.85 -18.45
CA ILE A 106 13.77 -30.20 -18.24
C ILE A 106 13.57 -31.70 -17.92
N SER A 107 14.66 -32.48 -17.88
CA SER A 107 14.61 -33.94 -17.69
C SER A 107 14.05 -34.33 -16.31
N ALA A 108 14.39 -33.56 -15.27
CA ALA A 108 13.93 -33.74 -13.90
C ALA A 108 12.59 -33.05 -13.59
N LEU A 109 12.06 -32.22 -14.52
CA LEU A 109 10.78 -31.54 -14.33
C LEU A 109 9.61 -32.51 -14.54
N PRO A 110 8.43 -32.22 -13.95
CA PRO A 110 7.20 -32.96 -14.24
C PRO A 110 6.79 -32.88 -15.72
N GLU A 111 5.78 -33.66 -16.10
CA GLU A 111 5.27 -33.68 -17.48
C GLU A 111 4.72 -32.32 -17.95
N ARG A 112 4.32 -31.47 -17.02
CA ARG A 112 3.79 -30.13 -17.27
C ARG A 112 4.44 -29.13 -16.32
N PHE A 113 4.87 -28.00 -16.85
CA PHE A 113 5.54 -26.95 -16.09
C PHE A 113 5.45 -25.60 -16.80
N VAL A 114 5.76 -24.54 -16.08
CA VAL A 114 5.88 -23.19 -16.64
C VAL A 114 7.29 -22.68 -16.39
N LEU A 115 7.96 -22.21 -17.45
CA LEU A 115 9.23 -21.48 -17.36
C LEU A 115 8.94 -19.99 -17.36
N LYS A 116 9.52 -19.24 -16.42
CA LYS A 116 9.33 -17.80 -16.29
C LYS A 116 10.65 -17.09 -16.02
N THR A 117 10.80 -15.89 -16.59
CA THR A 117 11.76 -14.90 -16.09
C THR A 117 11.20 -14.19 -14.87
N ASN A 118 12.06 -13.80 -13.93
CA ASN A 118 11.63 -13.23 -12.65
C ASN A 118 11.32 -11.72 -12.70
N HIS A 119 11.98 -10.96 -13.57
CA HIS A 119 12.18 -9.51 -13.46
C HIS A 119 11.41 -8.67 -14.49
N ASP A 120 10.48 -9.26 -15.24
CA ASP A 120 9.82 -8.58 -16.36
C ASP A 120 8.36 -9.02 -16.55
N SER A 121 7.73 -8.60 -17.65
CA SER A 121 6.40 -9.08 -18.05
C SER A 121 6.45 -9.74 -19.43
N GLY A 122 5.86 -10.93 -19.53
CA GLY A 122 5.70 -11.67 -20.79
C GLY A 122 6.74 -12.76 -21.05
N GLY A 123 7.85 -12.78 -20.30
CA GLY A 123 8.83 -13.86 -20.31
C GLY A 123 8.31 -15.13 -19.63
N VAL A 124 7.34 -15.77 -20.30
CA VAL A 124 6.67 -16.99 -19.84
C VAL A 124 6.58 -17.99 -20.99
N VAL A 125 6.90 -19.25 -20.73
CA VAL A 125 6.71 -20.38 -21.66
C VAL A 125 6.02 -21.51 -20.92
N ILE A 126 4.99 -22.10 -21.52
CA ILE A 126 4.16 -23.13 -20.91
C ILE A 126 4.43 -24.47 -21.59
N CYS A 127 4.86 -25.47 -20.82
CA CYS A 127 4.94 -26.87 -21.25
C CYS A 127 3.66 -27.60 -20.80
N ARG A 128 2.86 -28.06 -21.76
CA ARG A 128 1.65 -28.87 -21.51
C ARG A 128 1.85 -30.37 -21.74
N ASP A 129 2.90 -30.69 -22.48
CA ASP A 129 3.32 -32.03 -22.86
C ASP A 129 4.82 -31.90 -23.14
N ARG A 130 5.63 -32.62 -22.38
CA ARG A 130 7.09 -32.50 -22.41
C ARG A 130 7.67 -33.18 -23.65
N THR A 131 6.97 -34.15 -24.23
CA THR A 131 7.43 -34.91 -25.40
C THR A 131 7.45 -34.08 -26.68
N VAL A 132 6.58 -33.07 -26.77
CA VAL A 132 6.47 -32.15 -27.92
C VAL A 132 6.93 -30.73 -27.60
N PHE A 133 7.52 -30.52 -26.42
CA PHE A 133 7.94 -29.20 -25.98
C PHE A 133 9.19 -28.72 -26.74
N ASP A 134 9.06 -27.63 -27.50
CA ASP A 134 10.19 -27.00 -28.18
C ASP A 134 11.04 -26.18 -27.19
N LEU A 135 11.98 -26.88 -26.53
CA LEU A 135 12.92 -26.27 -25.60
C LEU A 135 13.79 -25.19 -26.28
N ASN A 136 14.14 -25.35 -27.55
CA ASN A 136 14.96 -24.37 -28.26
C ASN A 136 14.19 -23.07 -28.51
N ALA A 137 12.91 -23.14 -28.88
CA ALA A 137 12.05 -21.96 -28.96
C ALA A 137 11.84 -21.30 -27.60
N ALA A 138 11.69 -22.10 -26.54
CA ALA A 138 11.60 -21.61 -25.17
C ALA A 138 12.87 -20.82 -24.79
N LYS A 139 14.07 -21.40 -24.96
CA LYS A 139 15.36 -20.76 -24.69
C LYS A 139 15.51 -19.46 -25.49
N ARG A 140 15.17 -19.43 -26.78
CA ARG A 140 15.21 -18.18 -27.60
C ARG A 140 14.32 -17.08 -27.02
N LYS A 141 13.08 -17.41 -26.64
CA LYS A 141 12.16 -16.43 -26.04
C LYS A 141 12.71 -15.94 -24.71
N LEU A 142 13.04 -16.85 -23.80
CA LEU A 142 13.51 -16.52 -22.45
C LEU A 142 14.83 -15.75 -22.48
N SER A 143 15.75 -16.10 -23.40
CA SER A 143 17.03 -15.38 -23.58
C SER A 143 16.80 -13.92 -23.97
N LYS A 144 15.83 -13.65 -24.85
CA LYS A 144 15.46 -12.27 -25.20
C LYS A 144 15.00 -11.50 -23.96
N HIS A 145 14.10 -12.08 -23.17
CA HIS A 145 13.56 -11.44 -21.96
C HIS A 145 14.64 -11.27 -20.88
N LEU A 146 15.51 -12.26 -20.69
CA LEU A 146 16.59 -12.23 -19.71
C LEU A 146 17.62 -11.12 -19.97
N ASN A 147 17.77 -10.71 -21.24
CA ASN A 147 18.66 -9.62 -21.66
C ASN A 147 17.99 -8.23 -21.66
N GLU A 148 16.70 -8.13 -21.32
CA GLU A 148 15.96 -6.87 -21.28
C GLU A 148 15.78 -6.40 -19.83
N ASN A 149 16.20 -5.18 -19.52
CA ASN A 149 15.88 -4.57 -18.22
C ASN A 149 14.52 -3.85 -18.31
N TYR A 150 13.52 -4.39 -17.61
CA TYR A 150 12.12 -3.94 -17.68
C TYR A 150 11.96 -2.46 -17.31
N TYR A 151 12.82 -1.92 -16.44
CA TYR A 151 12.85 -0.52 -16.03
C TYR A 151 12.87 0.46 -17.21
N TRP A 152 13.59 0.17 -18.30
CA TRP A 152 13.81 1.17 -19.35
C TRP A 152 12.56 1.52 -20.16
N GLY A 153 11.57 0.62 -20.22
CA GLY A 153 10.31 0.87 -20.91
C GLY A 153 9.30 1.70 -20.12
N CYS A 154 9.32 1.61 -18.79
CA CYS A 154 8.28 2.17 -17.91
C CYS A 154 8.78 3.09 -16.79
N ARG A 155 10.09 3.12 -16.55
CA ARG A 155 10.77 3.76 -15.40
C ARG A 155 10.25 3.30 -14.04
N GLU A 156 9.80 2.06 -13.97
CA GLU A 156 9.52 1.41 -12.70
C GLU A 156 10.85 0.97 -12.08
N TRP A 157 11.40 1.84 -11.24
CA TRP A 157 12.70 1.65 -10.60
C TRP A 157 12.85 0.33 -9.82
N PRO A 158 11.79 -0.31 -9.24
CA PRO A 158 11.97 -1.57 -8.53
C PRO A 158 12.55 -2.69 -9.41
N TYR A 159 12.27 -2.67 -10.72
CA TYR A 159 12.80 -3.67 -11.66
C TYR A 159 14.28 -3.44 -12.00
N ARG A 160 14.84 -2.24 -11.75
CA ARG A 160 16.14 -1.83 -12.27
C ARG A 160 17.28 -2.73 -11.82
N ASN A 161 17.21 -3.21 -10.57
CA ASN A 161 18.29 -3.93 -9.90
C ASN A 161 17.92 -5.40 -9.57
N VAL A 162 16.82 -5.92 -10.12
CA VAL A 162 16.49 -7.34 -9.96
C VAL A 162 17.53 -8.16 -10.72
N LYS A 163 18.15 -9.15 -10.06
CA LYS A 163 19.08 -10.07 -10.72
C LYS A 163 18.27 -10.99 -11.65
N PRO A 164 18.46 -10.95 -12.98
CA PRO A 164 17.70 -11.77 -13.91
C PRO A 164 17.99 -13.26 -13.71
N LEU A 165 16.94 -14.09 -13.70
CA LEU A 165 17.03 -15.55 -13.77
C LEU A 165 15.80 -16.13 -14.48
N VAL A 166 15.86 -17.41 -14.81
CA VAL A 166 14.71 -18.22 -15.27
C VAL A 166 14.40 -19.27 -14.20
N PHE A 167 13.13 -19.51 -13.91
CA PHE A 167 12.71 -20.58 -13.01
C PHE A 167 11.58 -21.42 -13.60
N ALA A 168 11.51 -22.67 -13.15
CA ALA A 168 10.43 -23.61 -13.46
C ALA A 168 9.47 -23.72 -12.26
N GLU A 169 8.17 -23.66 -12.52
CA GLU A 169 7.14 -23.79 -11.49
C GLU A 169 5.96 -24.66 -11.95
N GLU A 170 5.10 -24.98 -10.98
CA GLU A 170 3.85 -25.72 -11.15
C GLU A 170 2.99 -25.18 -12.31
N TYR A 171 2.56 -26.07 -13.20
CA TYR A 171 1.55 -25.75 -14.20
C TYR A 171 0.15 -25.86 -13.60
N LEU A 172 -0.58 -24.75 -13.60
CA LEU A 172 -1.97 -24.69 -13.14
C LEU A 172 -2.92 -25.10 -14.28
N ASP A 173 -3.59 -26.24 -14.13
CA ASP A 173 -4.49 -26.79 -15.16
C ASP A 173 -5.77 -25.95 -15.30
N SER A 174 -6.12 -25.57 -16.53
CA SER A 174 -7.33 -24.81 -16.84
C SER A 174 -8.63 -25.61 -16.67
N ASN A 175 -8.58 -26.94 -16.52
CA ASN A 175 -9.75 -27.73 -16.10
C ASN A 175 -10.01 -27.65 -14.58
N THR A 176 -9.04 -27.15 -13.83
CA THR A 176 -9.16 -26.79 -12.42
C THR A 176 -9.37 -25.28 -12.19
N VAL A 177 -9.13 -24.42 -13.19
CA VAL A 177 -9.53 -23.00 -13.15
C VAL A 177 -10.92 -22.89 -13.77
N SER A 178 -11.95 -22.50 -13.00
CA SER A 178 -13.28 -22.31 -13.59
C SER A 178 -13.19 -21.23 -14.68
N LYS A 179 -14.03 -21.33 -15.73
CA LYS A 179 -14.24 -20.24 -16.69
C LYS A 179 -14.61 -18.92 -15.99
N ASP A 180 -15.01 -19.01 -14.71
CA ASP A 180 -15.46 -17.93 -13.83
C ASP A 180 -14.42 -17.45 -12.81
N SER A 181 -13.18 -17.97 -12.81
CA SER A 181 -12.09 -17.51 -11.93
C SER A 181 -10.93 -16.90 -12.72
N PRO A 182 -11.14 -15.76 -13.39
CA PRO A 182 -10.05 -15.01 -13.98
C PRO A 182 -9.22 -14.39 -12.84
N ASN A 183 -7.89 -14.60 -12.88
CA ASN A 183 -6.85 -13.83 -12.17
C ASN A 183 -7.41 -12.59 -11.43
N HIS A 184 -7.81 -12.78 -10.17
CA HIS A 184 -8.46 -11.76 -9.36
C HIS A 184 -7.40 -10.79 -8.88
N LYS A 185 -7.66 -9.49 -8.98
CA LYS A 185 -6.71 -8.46 -8.56
C LYS A 185 -7.40 -7.58 -7.55
N LEU A 186 -6.83 -7.45 -6.37
CA LEU A 186 -7.32 -6.59 -5.29
C LEU A 186 -6.36 -5.41 -5.18
N PHE A 187 -6.89 -4.19 -5.26
CA PHE A 187 -6.16 -2.95 -5.06
C PHE A 187 -6.42 -2.46 -3.64
N HIS A 188 -5.37 -2.37 -2.84
CA HIS A 188 -5.42 -1.81 -1.50
C HIS A 188 -4.82 -0.42 -1.52
N PHE A 189 -5.55 0.52 -0.93
CA PHE A 189 -5.16 1.91 -0.78
C PHE A 189 -4.76 2.18 0.68
N SER A 190 -3.87 3.13 0.90
CA SER A 190 -3.34 3.48 2.22
C SER A 190 -4.38 3.99 3.23
N ASN A 191 -5.58 4.34 2.78
CA ASN A 191 -6.70 4.74 3.65
C ASN A 191 -7.74 3.61 3.81
N SER A 192 -7.30 2.37 3.69
CA SER A 192 -8.10 1.15 3.91
C SER A 192 -9.18 0.87 2.88
N HIS A 193 -9.32 1.67 1.82
CA HIS A 193 -10.18 1.28 0.69
C HIS A 193 -9.60 0.10 -0.07
N LEU A 194 -10.50 -0.79 -0.51
CA LEU A 194 -10.21 -1.94 -1.33
C LEU A 194 -11.06 -1.90 -2.60
N ILE A 195 -10.43 -2.13 -3.75
CA ILE A 195 -11.13 -2.25 -5.03
C ILE A 195 -10.75 -3.55 -5.73
N ALA A 196 -11.76 -4.30 -6.20
CA ALA A 196 -11.57 -5.50 -6.99
C ALA A 196 -12.10 -5.32 -8.43
N PRO A 197 -11.24 -5.14 -9.45
CA PRO A 197 -11.68 -5.26 -10.83
C PRO A 197 -12.04 -6.70 -11.21
N ALA A 198 -13.22 -6.89 -11.77
CA ALA A 198 -13.64 -8.11 -12.44
C ALA A 198 -13.78 -7.88 -13.96
N ILE A 199 -13.30 -8.84 -14.75
CA ILE A 199 -13.36 -8.80 -16.21
C ILE A 199 -14.77 -9.21 -16.65
N THR A 200 -15.45 -8.36 -17.43
CA THR A 200 -16.86 -8.52 -17.79
C THR A 200 -17.11 -9.07 -19.19
N ASP A 201 -16.17 -8.91 -20.14
CA ASP A 201 -16.23 -9.51 -21.48
C ASP A 201 -14.85 -9.75 -22.11
N ARG A 202 -14.78 -10.78 -22.94
CA ARG A 202 -13.63 -11.10 -23.81
C ARG A 202 -14.08 -11.27 -25.27
N ILE A 203 -14.96 -10.39 -25.76
CA ILE A 203 -15.41 -10.42 -27.17
C ILE A 203 -14.37 -9.68 -28.04
N MET A 204 -13.80 -10.40 -29.01
CA MET A 204 -12.62 -10.00 -29.81
C MET A 204 -12.77 -8.69 -30.60
N GLU A 205 -13.98 -8.17 -30.79
CA GLU A 205 -14.22 -6.93 -31.56
C GLU A 205 -14.41 -5.67 -30.71
N ALA A 206 -14.81 -5.78 -29.43
CA ALA A 206 -15.11 -4.62 -28.57
C ALA A 206 -14.04 -4.33 -27.49
N GLY A 207 -13.07 -5.23 -27.29
CA GLY A 207 -12.04 -5.10 -26.26
C GLY A 207 -12.43 -5.70 -24.90
N LEU A 208 -11.45 -5.80 -24.00
CA LEU A 208 -11.61 -6.31 -22.63
C LEU A 208 -12.30 -5.25 -21.76
N THR A 209 -13.49 -5.54 -21.25
CA THR A 209 -14.20 -4.66 -20.30
C THR A 209 -13.92 -5.08 -18.86
N LYS A 210 -13.82 -4.09 -17.96
CA LYS A 210 -13.64 -4.31 -16.52
C LYS A 210 -14.64 -3.47 -15.73
N THR A 211 -15.29 -4.10 -14.78
CA THR A 211 -16.10 -3.43 -13.74
C THR A 211 -15.35 -3.52 -12.43
N PHE A 212 -15.31 -2.42 -11.69
CA PHE A 212 -14.63 -2.34 -10.40
C PHE A 212 -15.67 -2.50 -9.30
N PHE A 213 -15.32 -3.23 -8.25
CA PHE A 213 -16.18 -3.51 -7.10
C PHE A 213 -15.50 -3.01 -5.83
N ASP A 214 -16.27 -2.55 -4.86
CA ASP A 214 -15.78 -2.25 -3.52
C ASP A 214 -15.58 -3.52 -2.67
N GLU A 215 -15.35 -3.33 -1.37
CA GLU A 215 -15.04 -4.41 -0.44
C GLU A 215 -16.27 -5.29 -0.07
N GLU A 216 -17.49 -4.78 -0.26
CA GLU A 216 -18.73 -5.51 -0.12
C GLU A 216 -19.23 -6.12 -1.44
N TRP A 217 -18.44 -5.97 -2.52
CA TRP A 217 -18.78 -6.42 -3.86
C TRP A 217 -19.95 -5.65 -4.50
N TYR A 218 -20.15 -4.38 -4.13
CA TYR A 218 -21.00 -3.47 -4.89
C TYR A 218 -20.21 -2.87 -6.08
N PRO A 219 -20.82 -2.80 -7.27
CA PRO A 219 -20.16 -2.23 -8.44
C PRO A 219 -19.97 -0.72 -8.27
N LEU A 220 -18.74 -0.27 -8.46
CA LEU A 220 -18.40 1.15 -8.52
C LEU A 220 -18.82 1.73 -9.88
N GLU A 221 -19.21 3.00 -9.90
CA GLU A 221 -19.44 3.77 -11.13
C GLU A 221 -18.12 4.19 -11.82
N VAL A 222 -17.06 3.35 -11.76
CA VAL A 222 -15.80 3.51 -12.50
C VAL A 222 -15.40 2.23 -13.29
N SER A 223 -15.23 2.31 -14.62
CA SER A 223 -14.97 1.19 -15.55
C SER A 223 -13.70 1.46 -16.33
N LYS A 224 -13.19 0.41 -17.00
CA LYS A 224 -12.11 0.59 -17.95
C LYS A 224 -12.70 0.87 -19.35
N ASP A 225 -12.32 2.00 -19.93
CA ASP A 225 -12.69 2.45 -21.28
C ASP A 225 -14.21 2.69 -21.48
N SER A 226 -14.67 2.94 -22.71
CA SER A 226 -16.01 3.46 -23.05
C SER A 226 -17.17 2.46 -22.93
N CYS A 227 -17.01 1.34 -22.22
CA CYS A 227 -18.00 0.26 -22.22
C CYS A 227 -18.99 0.35 -21.05
N ALA A 228 -20.22 -0.11 -21.31
CA ALA A 228 -21.29 -0.17 -20.33
C ALA A 228 -21.02 -1.21 -19.22
N TRP A 229 -21.36 -0.82 -17.99
CA TRP A 229 -21.29 -1.63 -16.76
C TRP A 229 -22.15 -2.88 -16.85
N LYS A 230 -21.67 -4.00 -16.32
CA LYS A 230 -22.52 -5.17 -16.05
C LYS A 230 -22.68 -5.35 -14.55
N LEU A 231 -23.93 -5.33 -14.09
CA LEU A 231 -24.30 -5.44 -12.67
C LEU A 231 -24.25 -6.89 -12.14
N ASN A 232 -24.24 -7.90 -13.01
CA ASN A 232 -24.44 -9.29 -12.61
C ASN A 232 -23.14 -10.11 -12.71
N ILE A 233 -22.09 -9.71 -11.98
CA ILE A 233 -20.90 -10.56 -11.81
C ILE A 233 -20.96 -11.19 -10.40
N PRO A 234 -21.01 -12.52 -10.29
CA PRO A 234 -21.02 -13.16 -8.98
C PRO A 234 -19.71 -12.90 -8.25
N MET A 235 -19.83 -12.67 -6.93
CA MET A 235 -18.67 -12.57 -6.06
C MET A 235 -17.86 -13.87 -6.10
N PRO A 236 -16.53 -13.82 -6.25
CA PRO A 236 -15.69 -15.00 -6.19
C PRO A 236 -15.87 -15.73 -4.87
N ARG A 237 -15.95 -17.07 -4.91
CA ARG A 237 -16.15 -17.91 -3.71
C ARG A 237 -15.17 -17.57 -2.60
N ASP A 238 -13.90 -17.37 -2.96
CA ASP A 238 -12.82 -17.14 -2.00
C ASP A 238 -12.54 -15.64 -1.80
N PHE A 239 -13.43 -14.71 -2.18
CA PHE A 239 -13.18 -13.26 -2.12
C PHE A 239 -12.85 -12.76 -0.69
N GLY A 240 -13.60 -13.21 0.32
CA GLY A 240 -13.32 -12.87 1.72
C GLY A 240 -11.95 -13.38 2.19
N LEU A 241 -11.53 -14.56 1.71
CA LEU A 241 -10.18 -15.07 1.97
C LEU A 241 -9.13 -14.24 1.22
N MET A 242 -9.36 -13.88 -0.04
CA MET A 242 -8.46 -13.01 -0.81
C MET A 242 -8.22 -11.69 -0.08
N LYS A 243 -9.28 -11.04 0.41
CA LYS A 243 -9.20 -9.80 1.22
C LYS A 243 -8.33 -9.99 2.45
N LYS A 244 -8.63 -11.01 3.26
CA LYS A 244 -7.85 -11.30 4.47
C LYS A 244 -6.36 -11.51 4.16
N LEU A 245 -6.05 -12.29 3.13
CA LEU A 245 -4.66 -12.57 2.75
C LEU A 245 -3.95 -11.35 2.17
N SER A 246 -4.66 -10.48 1.45
CA SER A 246 -4.07 -9.28 0.88
C SER A 246 -3.90 -8.15 1.90
N ASP A 247 -4.70 -8.12 2.96
CA ASP A 247 -4.55 -7.18 4.09
C ASP A 247 -3.20 -7.33 4.80
N GLU A 248 -2.64 -8.55 4.86
CA GLU A 248 -1.28 -8.83 5.38
C GLU A 248 -0.17 -8.08 4.61
N PHE A 249 -0.46 -7.61 3.40
CA PHE A 249 0.46 -6.84 2.57
C PHE A 249 0.10 -5.35 2.50
N ALA A 250 -1.14 -4.97 2.79
CA ALA A 250 -1.73 -3.69 2.41
C ALA A 250 -1.24 -2.49 3.24
N SER A 251 -0.99 -2.68 4.53
CA SER A 251 -0.78 -1.59 5.50
C SER A 251 0.50 -0.76 5.28
N SER A 252 1.42 -1.24 4.44
CA SER A 252 2.76 -0.66 4.30
C SER A 252 2.94 0.27 3.10
N TYR A 253 1.92 0.46 2.25
CA TYR A 253 2.09 1.12 0.95
C TYR A 253 0.97 2.11 0.61
N SER A 254 1.29 3.16 -0.15
CA SER A 254 0.29 4.07 -0.74
C SER A 254 -0.74 3.36 -1.62
N LEU A 255 -0.26 2.35 -2.36
CA LEU A 255 -1.06 1.44 -3.16
C LEU A 255 -0.33 0.10 -3.28
N SER A 256 -1.05 -1.00 -3.11
CA SER A 256 -0.60 -2.31 -3.58
C SER A 256 -1.70 -3.02 -4.34
N ARG A 257 -1.32 -3.76 -5.38
CA ARG A 257 -2.23 -4.61 -6.12
C ARG A 257 -1.78 -6.06 -6.01
N VAL A 258 -2.58 -6.86 -5.32
CA VAL A 258 -2.33 -8.28 -5.08
C VAL A 258 -3.18 -9.10 -6.05
N GLY A 259 -2.55 -10.00 -6.79
CA GLY A 259 -3.19 -10.90 -7.74
C GLY A 259 -3.30 -12.31 -7.17
N PHE A 260 -4.45 -12.95 -7.39
CA PHE A 260 -4.72 -14.34 -7.01
C PHE A 260 -5.21 -15.17 -8.19
N TYR A 261 -4.84 -16.44 -8.20
CA TYR A 261 -5.37 -17.47 -9.07
C TYR A 261 -6.28 -18.39 -8.27
N GLY A 262 -7.54 -18.51 -8.68
CA GLY A 262 -8.46 -19.50 -8.14
C GLY A 262 -8.41 -20.80 -8.95
N SER A 263 -8.17 -21.90 -8.25
CA SER A 263 -8.41 -23.26 -8.71
C SER A 263 -9.56 -23.86 -7.88
N ARG A 264 -10.31 -24.84 -8.41
CA ARG A 264 -11.49 -25.45 -7.77
C ARG A 264 -11.27 -25.76 -6.28
N ASN A 265 -10.05 -26.15 -5.90
CA ASN A 265 -9.68 -26.55 -4.55
C ASN A 265 -8.56 -25.72 -3.90
N ARG A 266 -7.99 -24.72 -4.59
CA ARG A 266 -6.83 -23.96 -4.07
C ARG A 266 -6.90 -22.49 -4.50
N LEU A 267 -6.60 -21.59 -3.57
CA LEU A 267 -6.32 -20.19 -3.86
C LEU A 267 -4.80 -20.01 -3.88
N LEU A 268 -4.26 -19.33 -4.90
CA LEU A 268 -2.82 -19.13 -5.04
C LEU A 268 -2.52 -17.65 -5.26
N PHE A 269 -1.49 -17.14 -4.60
CA PHE A 269 -0.85 -15.87 -4.90
C PHE A 269 -0.25 -15.89 -6.31
N GLY A 270 -0.43 -14.79 -7.03
CA GLY A 270 0.10 -14.64 -8.38
C GLY A 270 1.16 -13.55 -8.51
N GLU A 271 0.83 -12.33 -8.11
CA GLU A 271 1.75 -11.20 -8.17
C GLU A 271 1.36 -10.13 -7.16
N ILE A 272 2.33 -9.34 -6.71
CA ILE A 272 2.10 -8.07 -6.03
C ILE A 272 2.71 -6.96 -6.87
N ALA A 273 1.99 -5.86 -7.05
CA ALA A 273 2.46 -4.71 -7.80
C ALA A 273 2.16 -3.41 -7.06
N VAL A 274 3.21 -2.65 -6.76
CA VAL A 274 3.13 -1.30 -6.18
C VAL A 274 2.96 -0.21 -7.24
N CYS A 275 3.13 -0.56 -8.53
CA CYS A 275 2.85 0.30 -9.67
C CYS A 275 2.02 -0.43 -10.73
N SER A 276 0.70 -0.53 -10.52
CA SER A 276 -0.17 -1.23 -11.47
C SER A 276 -0.25 -0.52 -12.81
N ASN A 277 -0.11 -1.28 -13.91
CA ASN A 277 -0.20 -0.80 -15.30
C ASN A 277 0.73 0.40 -15.56
N SER A 278 1.89 0.46 -14.88
CA SER A 278 2.85 1.57 -14.97
C SER A 278 2.22 2.94 -14.64
N GLY A 279 1.11 2.98 -13.90
CA GLY A 279 0.38 4.21 -13.58
C GLY A 279 -0.36 4.83 -14.77
N PHE A 280 -0.72 4.05 -15.78
CA PHE A 280 -1.49 4.50 -16.95
C PHE A 280 -2.86 3.81 -17.06
N GLU A 281 -3.46 3.40 -15.93
CA GLU A 281 -4.85 2.92 -15.93
C GLU A 281 -5.79 4.05 -16.37
N ARG A 282 -6.78 3.74 -17.21
CA ARG A 282 -7.79 4.71 -17.66
C ARG A 282 -9.14 4.36 -17.04
N PHE A 283 -9.73 5.35 -16.40
CA PHE A 283 -11.03 5.26 -15.77
C PHE A 283 -12.08 5.95 -16.63
N ASN A 284 -13.24 5.34 -16.75
CA ASN A 284 -14.41 5.90 -17.37
C ASN A 284 -15.61 5.74 -16.43
N PRO A 285 -16.34 6.81 -16.09
CA PRO A 285 -16.03 8.21 -16.34
C PRO A 285 -14.68 8.66 -15.74
N ALA A 286 -14.09 9.72 -16.32
CA ALA A 286 -12.76 10.19 -15.98
C ALA A 286 -12.61 10.63 -14.51
N PHE A 287 -13.70 10.95 -13.82
CA PHE A 287 -13.67 11.32 -12.40
C PHE A 287 -13.08 10.20 -11.52
N GLY A 288 -13.18 8.93 -11.93
CA GLY A 288 -12.63 7.81 -11.16
C GLY A 288 -11.14 7.95 -10.89
N ALA A 289 -10.38 8.59 -11.78
CA ALA A 289 -8.97 8.88 -11.55
C ALA A 289 -8.75 9.85 -10.37
N GLU A 290 -9.59 10.88 -10.25
CA GLU A 290 -9.52 11.85 -9.15
C GLU A 290 -10.00 11.22 -7.84
N SER A 291 -11.14 10.50 -7.88
CA SER A 291 -11.69 9.81 -6.71
C SER A 291 -10.71 8.79 -6.12
N TYR A 292 -10.12 7.92 -6.94
CA TYR A 292 -9.13 6.95 -6.44
C TYR A 292 -7.80 7.62 -6.09
N GLY A 293 -7.53 8.78 -6.67
CA GLY A 293 -6.43 9.64 -6.27
C GLY A 293 -6.55 10.03 -4.80
N THR A 294 -7.73 10.40 -4.29
CA THR A 294 -7.90 10.81 -2.89
C THR A 294 -7.65 9.69 -1.88
N TRP A 295 -7.77 8.42 -2.32
CA TRP A 295 -7.52 7.25 -1.48
C TRP A 295 -6.03 6.91 -1.31
N MET A 296 -5.18 7.43 -2.20
CA MET A 296 -3.73 7.27 -2.11
C MET A 296 -3.08 8.39 -1.29
N GLU A 297 -2.53 8.05 -0.14
CA GLU A 297 -1.66 8.92 0.65
C GLU A 297 -0.22 8.71 0.18
N LEU A 298 0.41 9.80 -0.29
CA LEU A 298 1.82 9.76 -0.67
C LEU A 298 2.70 9.78 0.58
N PRO A 299 3.81 9.03 0.61
CA PRO A 299 4.73 9.06 1.74
C PRO A 299 5.30 10.46 1.92
N SER A 300 5.36 10.94 3.17
CA SER A 300 6.19 12.10 3.54
C SER A 300 7.64 11.79 3.25
N ARG A 301 8.43 12.77 2.78
CA ARG A 301 9.87 12.65 2.98
C ARG A 301 10.16 12.85 4.45
N GLU A 302 11.04 12.02 4.96
CA GLU A 302 11.45 12.07 6.35
C GLU A 302 12.97 11.97 6.39
N TRP A 303 13.58 12.73 7.28
CA TRP A 303 15.01 12.73 7.50
C TRP A 303 15.28 12.30 8.92
N LEU A 304 16.10 11.27 9.08
CA LEU A 304 16.58 10.83 10.39
C LEU A 304 18.06 11.20 10.49
N LEU A 305 18.37 12.21 11.31
CA LEU A 305 19.73 12.56 11.65
C LEU A 305 20.09 11.90 12.98
N VAL A 306 21.06 11.01 12.95
CA VAL A 306 21.55 10.29 14.13
C VAL A 306 22.96 10.75 14.43
N ASN A 307 23.22 11.13 15.68
CA ASN A 307 24.57 11.26 16.23
C ASN A 307 24.70 10.43 17.52
N GLU A 308 25.84 10.49 18.18
CA GLU A 308 26.14 9.69 19.37
C GLU A 308 25.17 9.90 20.54
N PHE A 309 24.53 11.08 20.63
CA PHE A 309 23.72 11.48 21.79
C PHE A 309 22.25 11.77 21.46
N SER A 310 21.88 11.83 20.18
CA SER A 310 20.57 12.30 19.76
C SER A 310 20.14 11.74 18.40
N LEU A 311 18.83 11.64 18.27
CA LEU A 311 18.12 11.31 17.06
C LEU A 311 17.17 12.47 16.78
N LEU A 312 17.32 13.10 15.61
CA LEU A 312 16.41 14.11 15.10
C LEU A 312 15.65 13.51 13.91
N TRP A 313 14.35 13.34 14.07
CA TRP A 313 13.46 12.92 13.00
C TRP A 313 12.69 14.13 12.48
N VAL A 314 12.93 14.50 11.23
CA VAL A 314 12.27 15.62 10.54
C VAL A 314 11.28 15.06 9.55
N HIS A 315 10.02 15.45 9.67
CA HIS A 315 8.98 15.14 8.70
C HIS A 315 8.79 16.33 7.74
N GLU A 316 8.78 16.09 6.41
CA GLU A 316 8.58 17.13 5.39
C GLU A 316 7.20 17.80 5.49
N ASN A 317 6.21 17.10 6.06
CA ASN A 317 4.84 17.57 6.21
C ASN A 317 4.60 18.39 7.49
N TYR A 318 5.54 19.26 7.89
CA TYR A 318 5.30 20.24 8.94
C TYR A 318 4.41 21.36 8.38
N CYS A 319 3.13 21.37 8.76
CA CYS A 319 2.19 22.42 8.40
C CYS A 319 2.02 23.37 9.58
N PRO A 320 2.61 24.58 9.54
CA PRO A 320 2.57 25.52 10.68
C PRO A 320 1.16 26.02 11.00
N ASP A 321 0.24 26.00 10.01
CA ASP A 321 -1.11 26.56 10.16
C ASP A 321 -2.05 25.71 11.03
N VAL A 322 -1.66 24.47 11.41
CA VAL A 322 -2.47 23.59 12.27
C VAL A 322 -2.11 23.73 13.74
N ALA A 323 -0.91 24.24 14.07
CA ALA A 323 -0.40 24.24 15.43
C ALA A 323 -1.21 25.14 16.40
N GLU A 324 -1.82 26.22 15.92
CA GLU A 324 -2.59 27.13 16.79
C GLU A 324 -3.95 26.56 17.23
N GLU A 325 -4.55 25.65 16.44
CA GLU A 325 -5.85 25.04 16.76
C GLU A 325 -5.74 23.57 17.20
N GLN A 326 -4.54 23.00 17.20
CA GLN A 326 -4.32 21.59 17.53
C GLN A 326 -4.69 21.28 18.98
N ILE A 327 -5.50 20.23 19.14
CA ILE A 327 -5.85 19.67 20.45
C ILE A 327 -5.00 18.43 20.69
N ASP A 328 -4.35 18.38 21.85
CA ASP A 328 -3.67 17.20 22.33
C ASP A 328 -4.57 16.41 23.27
N TYR A 329 -4.54 15.09 23.12
CA TYR A 329 -5.24 14.11 23.94
C TYR A 329 -4.20 13.29 24.71
N LYS A 330 -4.06 13.57 26.00
CA LYS A 330 -3.04 12.95 26.86
C LYS A 330 -3.71 11.96 27.81
N PHE A 331 -3.64 10.68 27.49
CA PHE A 331 -4.30 9.61 28.23
C PHE A 331 -3.48 9.21 29.45
N TYR A 332 -4.07 9.26 30.63
CA TYR A 332 -3.45 8.76 31.86
C TYR A 332 -3.82 7.29 32.03
N CYS A 333 -2.82 6.43 31.92
CA CYS A 333 -2.97 4.98 31.94
C CYS A 333 -2.37 4.41 33.21
N PHE A 334 -3.11 3.50 33.83
CA PHE A 334 -2.72 2.81 35.06
C PHE A 334 -2.83 1.31 34.81
N ASP A 335 -1.73 0.58 34.97
CA ASP A 335 -1.64 -0.86 34.68
C ASP A 335 -2.15 -1.24 33.27
N GLY A 336 -1.87 -0.39 32.27
CA GLY A 336 -2.32 -0.56 30.89
C GLY A 336 -3.75 -0.10 30.57
N GLU A 337 -4.48 0.42 31.55
CA GLU A 337 -5.86 0.87 31.37
C GLU A 337 -5.96 2.42 31.42
N PRO A 338 -6.43 3.08 30.35
CA PRO A 338 -6.69 4.52 30.37
C PRO A 338 -7.86 4.84 31.28
N ARG A 339 -7.67 5.79 32.22
CA ARG A 339 -8.68 6.16 33.23
C ARG A 339 -9.30 7.53 33.00
N PHE A 340 -8.50 8.46 32.48
CA PHE A 340 -8.94 9.81 32.15
C PHE A 340 -8.03 10.43 31.09
N ILE A 341 -8.53 11.47 30.43
CA ILE A 341 -7.82 12.19 29.37
C ILE A 341 -7.59 13.62 29.84
N TYR A 342 -6.35 14.07 29.73
CA TYR A 342 -6.02 15.48 29.79
C TYR A 342 -6.10 16.03 28.36
N VAL A 343 -7.04 16.93 28.12
CA VAL A 343 -7.21 17.62 26.83
C VAL A 343 -6.57 18.99 26.94
N SER A 344 -5.74 19.36 25.98
CA SER A 344 -5.09 20.68 25.98
C SER A 344 -4.98 21.32 24.61
N GLN A 345 -5.07 22.65 24.57
CA GLN A 345 -4.89 23.47 23.38
C GLN A 345 -4.07 24.72 23.72
N GLY A 346 -3.28 25.22 22.77
CA GLY A 346 -2.61 26.52 22.87
C GLY A 346 -1.49 26.61 23.92
N LEU A 347 -0.84 25.48 24.25
CA LEU A 347 0.21 25.41 25.28
C LEU A 347 1.48 26.22 24.96
N GLU A 348 1.66 26.65 23.70
CA GLU A 348 2.76 27.52 23.26
C GLU A 348 2.76 28.89 23.97
N ARG A 349 1.59 29.36 24.43
CA ARG A 349 1.44 30.62 25.17
C ARG A 349 0.50 30.43 26.35
N HIS A 350 0.97 30.79 27.54
CA HIS A 350 0.20 30.61 28.78
C HIS A 350 -1.17 31.31 28.77
N GLU A 351 -1.31 32.44 28.08
CA GLU A 351 -2.56 33.21 27.96
C GLU A 351 -3.66 32.47 27.16
N THR A 352 -3.26 31.71 26.14
CA THR A 352 -4.16 30.97 25.25
C THR A 352 -4.34 29.52 25.67
N ALA A 353 -3.48 29.02 26.56
CA ALA A 353 -3.52 27.65 27.04
C ALA A 353 -4.86 27.33 27.72
N ARG A 354 -5.50 26.26 27.27
CA ARG A 354 -6.74 25.72 27.85
C ARG A 354 -6.56 24.24 28.11
N ILE A 355 -7.00 23.79 29.28
CA ILE A 355 -6.86 22.40 29.73
C ILE A 355 -8.12 21.95 30.45
N ASP A 356 -8.57 20.73 30.21
CA ASP A 356 -9.53 20.03 31.07
C ASP A 356 -9.13 18.56 31.21
N PHE A 357 -9.51 17.96 32.34
CA PHE A 357 -9.52 16.52 32.49
C PHE A 357 -10.91 15.99 32.19
N LEU A 358 -10.99 14.94 31.38
CA LEU A 358 -12.22 14.24 31.01
C LEU A 358 -12.16 12.78 31.44
N ASN A 359 -13.30 12.19 31.79
CA ASN A 359 -13.41 10.74 31.91
C ASN A 359 -13.45 10.07 30.52
N MET A 360 -13.39 8.73 30.49
CA MET A 360 -13.41 7.98 29.22
C MET A 360 -14.75 8.05 28.47
N ASP A 361 -15.82 8.52 29.13
CA ASP A 361 -17.13 8.80 28.53
C ASP A 361 -17.23 10.23 27.95
N TRP A 362 -16.11 10.96 27.92
CA TRP A 362 -15.99 12.33 27.40
C TRP A 362 -16.72 13.41 28.21
N GLU A 363 -16.91 13.16 29.50
CA GLU A 363 -17.49 14.13 30.44
C GLU A 363 -16.38 14.79 31.27
N ARG A 364 -16.56 16.06 31.63
CA ARG A 364 -15.57 16.80 32.44
C ARG A 364 -15.42 16.15 33.82
N ALA A 365 -14.18 15.82 34.16
CA ALA A 365 -13.83 15.27 35.46
C ALA A 365 -14.08 16.30 36.57
N SER A 366 -14.32 15.83 37.79
CA SER A 366 -14.53 16.70 38.96
C SER A 366 -13.22 17.25 39.55
N PHE A 367 -12.15 17.26 38.76
CA PHE A 367 -10.83 17.74 39.13
C PHE A 367 -10.12 18.31 37.92
N GLY A 368 -9.11 19.12 38.17
CA GLY A 368 -8.26 19.71 37.15
C GLY A 368 -6.89 20.07 37.69
N ARG A 369 -6.26 21.02 37.00
CA ARG A 369 -5.03 21.65 37.43
C ARG A 369 -5.24 23.14 37.65
N PRO A 370 -4.54 23.75 38.62
CA PRO A 370 -4.72 25.16 38.96
C PRO A 370 -3.94 26.12 38.06
N ASP A 371 -3.01 25.63 37.24
CA ASP A 371 -2.04 26.47 36.54
C ASP A 371 -2.51 26.99 35.17
N TYR A 372 -3.68 26.55 34.69
CA TYR A 372 -4.25 26.99 33.42
C TYR A 372 -5.77 27.09 33.49
N ALA A 373 -6.34 27.89 32.58
CA ALA A 373 -7.78 28.04 32.48
C ALA A 373 -8.45 26.80 31.85
N SER A 374 -9.64 26.46 32.34
CA SER A 374 -10.52 25.47 31.70
C SER A 374 -11.08 25.97 30.38
N PHE A 375 -11.49 25.04 29.51
CA PHE A 375 -12.23 25.40 28.31
C PHE A 375 -13.62 25.95 28.68
N GLU A 376 -14.10 26.97 27.96
CA GLU A 376 -15.48 27.47 28.12
C GLU A 376 -16.50 26.37 27.82
N ALA A 377 -16.26 25.59 26.75
CA ALA A 377 -16.97 24.37 26.42
C ALA A 377 -15.97 23.25 26.12
N ILE A 378 -16.26 22.03 26.58
CA ILE A 378 -15.43 20.86 26.29
C ILE A 378 -15.32 20.71 24.76
N PRO A 379 -14.12 20.54 24.19
CA PRO A 379 -13.97 20.28 22.77
C PRO A 379 -14.74 19.04 22.31
N SER A 380 -15.13 19.01 21.05
CA SER A 380 -15.77 17.84 20.46
C SER A 380 -14.88 16.61 20.60
N LYS A 381 -15.50 15.47 20.90
CA LYS A 381 -14.82 14.17 20.90
C LYS A 381 -14.21 13.92 19.52
N PRO A 382 -12.91 13.59 19.41
CA PRO A 382 -12.31 13.31 18.11
C PRO A 382 -12.92 12.05 17.50
N ASP A 383 -13.06 12.03 16.18
CA ASP A 383 -13.62 10.88 15.45
C ASP A 383 -12.74 9.63 15.66
N THR A 384 -11.44 9.83 15.89
CA THR A 384 -10.44 8.78 16.11
C THR A 384 -10.32 8.33 17.58
N PHE A 385 -11.18 8.77 18.50
CA PHE A 385 -11.05 8.49 19.93
C PHE A 385 -10.98 7.00 20.28
N ASP A 386 -11.83 6.17 19.67
CA ASP A 386 -11.87 4.73 19.96
C ASP A 386 -10.60 4.03 19.44
N GLU A 387 -10.09 4.49 18.28
CA GLU A 387 -8.81 4.03 17.73
C GLU A 387 -7.64 4.41 18.65
N MET A 388 -7.58 5.68 19.11
CA MET A 388 -6.58 6.13 20.09
C MET A 388 -6.63 5.30 21.36
N THR A 389 -7.83 5.04 21.89
CA THR A 389 -8.02 4.25 23.11
C THR A 389 -7.47 2.82 22.96
N GLY A 390 -7.70 2.18 21.81
CA GLY A 390 -7.14 0.87 21.50
C GLY A 390 -5.60 0.89 21.43
N LEU A 391 -5.03 1.88 20.75
CA LEU A 391 -3.57 2.06 20.65
C LEU A 391 -2.93 2.31 22.02
N VAL A 392 -3.53 3.18 22.83
CA VAL A 392 -3.06 3.54 24.17
C VAL A 392 -3.02 2.32 25.09
N LYS A 393 -4.02 1.44 25.05
CA LYS A 393 -4.02 0.20 25.84
C LYS A 393 -2.84 -0.72 25.51
N GLU A 394 -2.51 -0.86 24.23
CA GLU A 394 -1.36 -1.68 23.84
C GLU A 394 -0.03 -1.01 24.19
N LEU A 395 0.08 0.32 24.00
CA LEU A 395 1.29 1.09 24.32
C LEU A 395 1.59 1.14 25.82
N SER A 396 0.55 1.19 26.66
CA SER A 396 0.68 1.29 28.12
C SER A 396 0.71 -0.06 28.84
N LYS A 397 0.62 -1.17 28.11
CA LYS A 397 0.56 -2.53 28.65
C LYS A 397 1.76 -2.84 29.55
N ASN A 398 1.49 -3.43 30.71
CA ASN A 398 2.48 -3.78 31.75
C ASN A 398 3.25 -2.57 32.33
N MET A 399 2.72 -1.35 32.20
CA MET A 399 3.28 -0.16 32.84
C MET A 399 2.40 0.24 34.04
N PRO A 400 2.95 0.36 35.26
CA PRO A 400 2.18 0.80 36.43
C PRO A 400 1.48 2.14 36.19
N PHE A 401 2.20 3.05 35.54
CA PHE A 401 1.66 4.31 35.07
C PHE A 401 2.42 4.83 33.86
N VAL A 402 1.68 5.39 32.92
CA VAL A 402 2.23 6.20 31.83
C VAL A 402 1.16 7.13 31.28
N ARG A 403 1.56 8.36 30.95
CA ARG A 403 0.76 9.27 30.13
C ARG A 403 1.13 9.04 28.67
N VAL A 404 0.14 8.77 27.82
CA VAL A 404 0.35 8.56 26.38
C VAL A 404 -0.35 9.68 25.61
N ASP A 405 0.40 10.39 24.79
CA ASP A 405 -0.05 11.62 24.15
C ASP A 405 -0.32 11.39 22.66
N PHE A 406 -1.48 11.85 22.22
CA PHE A 406 -1.90 11.83 20.82
C PHE A 406 -2.43 13.19 20.39
N PHE A 407 -2.46 13.41 19.08
CA PHE A 407 -3.29 14.42 18.44
C PHE A 407 -3.97 13.83 17.20
N GLU A 408 -5.01 14.47 16.70
CA GLU A 408 -5.66 14.07 15.45
C GLU A 408 -5.13 14.92 14.28
N TYR A 409 -4.75 14.27 13.17
CA TYR A 409 -4.37 14.97 11.95
C TYR A 409 -4.90 14.26 10.72
N LYS A 410 -5.72 14.98 9.94
CA LYS A 410 -6.43 14.47 8.75
C LYS A 410 -7.23 13.19 9.05
N GLY A 411 -7.97 13.20 10.16
CA GLY A 411 -8.82 12.08 10.57
C GLY A 411 -8.05 10.82 10.97
N ARG A 412 -6.78 10.95 11.38
CA ARG A 412 -5.97 9.84 11.88
C ARG A 412 -5.31 10.20 13.21
N PRO A 413 -5.19 9.25 14.14
CA PRO A 413 -4.44 9.46 15.37
C PRO A 413 -2.93 9.56 15.07
N ARG A 414 -2.26 10.50 15.71
CA ARG A 414 -0.80 10.66 15.66
C ARG A 414 -0.25 10.60 17.06
N PHE A 415 0.61 9.61 17.29
CA PHE A 415 1.38 9.49 18.51
C PHE A 415 2.32 10.70 18.65
N SER A 416 2.37 11.29 19.84
CA SER A 416 3.28 12.39 20.16
C SER A 416 4.38 11.90 21.10
N GLU A 417 4.05 11.55 22.33
CA GLU A 417 5.03 11.13 23.34
C GLU A 417 4.46 10.18 24.40
N MET A 418 5.36 9.57 25.18
CA MET A 418 5.04 8.87 26.42
C MET A 418 5.76 9.54 27.58
N THR A 419 5.02 9.88 28.62
CA THR A 419 5.54 10.56 29.81
C THR A 419 5.27 9.74 31.06
N PHE A 420 6.33 9.28 31.72
CA PHE A 420 6.25 8.47 32.94
C PHE A 420 6.04 9.31 34.21
N HIS A 421 6.46 10.58 34.18
CA HIS A 421 6.36 11.49 35.33
C HIS A 421 5.87 12.87 34.86
N PRO A 422 4.56 13.04 34.56
CA PRO A 422 4.01 14.34 34.17
C PRO A 422 4.38 15.42 35.18
N CYS A 423 4.93 16.53 34.68
CA CYS A 423 5.40 17.64 35.52
C CYS A 423 6.41 17.22 36.61
N GLY A 424 7.14 16.12 36.41
CA GLY A 424 8.06 15.55 37.40
C GLY A 424 7.36 14.98 38.65
N GLY A 425 6.03 14.84 38.64
CA GLY A 425 5.25 14.42 39.80
C GLY A 425 4.94 15.53 40.81
N PHE A 426 5.19 16.80 40.47
CA PHE A 426 5.01 17.94 41.38
C PHE A 426 3.75 18.78 41.13
N MET A 427 2.93 18.42 40.14
CA MET A 427 1.74 19.19 39.78
C MET A 427 0.54 18.75 40.64
N PRO A 428 -0.01 19.63 41.50
CA PRO A 428 -1.17 19.27 42.31
C PRO A 428 -2.45 19.21 41.48
N PHE A 429 -3.37 18.36 41.91
CA PHE A 429 -4.76 18.40 41.46
C PHE A 429 -5.59 19.42 42.24
N ASP A 430 -6.61 19.97 41.60
CA ASP A 430 -7.63 20.81 42.23
C ASP A 430 -9.02 20.17 42.01
N PRO A 431 -9.75 19.80 43.08
CA PRO A 431 -9.43 20.02 44.49
C PRO A 431 -8.40 19.00 45.05
N PRO A 432 -7.67 19.34 46.14
CA PRO A 432 -6.49 18.58 46.60
C PRO A 432 -6.74 17.10 46.95
N GLU A 433 -7.95 16.72 47.33
CA GLU A 433 -8.28 15.31 47.63
C GLU A 433 -8.12 14.37 46.43
N TRP A 434 -8.04 14.91 45.21
CA TRP A 434 -7.80 14.09 44.03
C TRP A 434 -6.36 13.60 43.90
N ASP A 435 -5.41 14.22 44.60
CA ASP A 435 -4.03 13.72 44.65
C ASP A 435 -3.98 12.29 45.24
N GLU A 436 -4.69 12.07 46.35
CA GLU A 436 -4.83 10.76 46.97
C GLU A 436 -5.65 9.80 46.09
N LYS A 437 -6.80 10.25 45.55
CA LYS A 437 -7.68 9.40 44.71
C LYS A 437 -7.01 8.90 43.43
N VAL A 438 -6.21 9.74 42.78
CA VAL A 438 -5.45 9.35 41.59
C VAL A 438 -4.27 8.46 42.00
N GLY A 439 -3.61 8.77 43.12
CA GLY A 439 -2.56 7.94 43.71
C GLY A 439 -3.02 6.50 44.01
N ASP A 440 -4.25 6.32 44.51
CA ASP A 440 -4.85 5.01 44.78
C ASP A 440 -5.05 4.14 43.53
N MET A 441 -5.02 4.74 42.33
CA MET A 441 -5.07 4.00 41.07
C MET A 441 -3.72 3.37 40.71
N LEU A 442 -2.63 3.80 41.36
CA LEU A 442 -1.28 3.35 41.06
C LEU A 442 -0.90 2.14 41.92
N THR A 443 -0.72 0.99 41.28
CA THR A 443 -0.14 -0.18 41.95
C THR A 443 1.38 -0.09 41.96
N LEU A 444 1.98 0.21 43.11
CA LEU A 444 3.44 0.20 43.22
C LEU A 444 3.98 -1.24 43.21
N PRO A 445 5.05 -1.52 42.44
CA PRO A 445 5.73 -2.81 42.51
C PRO A 445 6.30 -3.03 43.92
N ARG A 446 6.07 -4.23 44.46
CA ARG A 446 6.59 -4.64 45.78
C ARG A 446 7.98 -5.22 45.71
#